data_AF-A0A530JT31-F1
#
_entry.id   AF-A0A530JT31-F1
#
_cell.length_a   1.000
_cell.length_b   1.000
_cell.length_c   1.000
_cell.angle_alpha   90.00
_cell.angle_beta   90.00
_cell.angle_gamma   90.00
#
_symmetry.space_group_name_H-M   'P 1'
#
loop_
_entity.id
_entity.type
_entity.pdbx_description
1 polymer ?
#
loop_
_entity_poly.entity_id
_entity_poly.type
_entity_poly.pdbx_seq_one_letter_code
_entity_poly.pdbx_strand_id
1 'polypeptide(L)' 'RTSGLADMAVAIAEGRPHRCSMELALHAVDVMTGLLRSGETGKFVAMQTTCERPAALGVKQAKELLAKKK' A
#
# COMPACT_ATOMS: atom_id res chain seq x y z
N ARG A 1 -11.79 -7.80 5.24
CA ARG A 1 -11.70 -6.40 5.70
C ARG A 1 -10.50 -6.32 6.64
N THR A 2 -9.73 -5.22 6.65
CA THR A 2 -8.55 -4.95 7.52
C THR A 2 -7.24 -5.73 7.28
N SER A 3 -7.05 -6.41 6.15
CA SER A 3 -5.79 -7.11 5.83
C SER A 3 -4.56 -6.20 5.82
N GLY A 4 -4.68 -4.96 5.35
CA GLY A 4 -3.58 -3.99 5.35
C GLY A 4 -3.14 -3.59 6.77
N LEU A 5 -4.10 -3.36 7.66
CA LEU A 5 -3.82 -3.07 9.07
C LEU A 5 -3.22 -4.29 9.79
N ALA A 6 -3.72 -5.50 9.49
CA ALA A 6 -3.20 -6.74 10.06
C ALA A 6 -1.75 -7.01 9.60
N ASP A 7 -1.45 -6.85 8.30
CA ASP A 7 -0.07 -6.96 7.78
C ASP A 7 0.85 -5.92 8.43
N MET A 8 0.37 -4.68 8.60
CA MET A 8 1.12 -3.62 9.26
C MET A 8 1.47 -3.97 10.71
N ALA A 9 0.49 -4.42 11.50
CA ALA A 9 0.72 -4.80 12.89
C ALA A 9 1.73 -5.96 13.03
N VAL A 10 1.61 -6.99 12.19
CA VAL A 10 2.55 -8.12 12.14
C VAL A 10 3.95 -7.65 11.74
N ALA A 11 4.06 -6.83 10.70
CA ALA A 11 5.32 -6.34 10.19
C ALA A 11 6.08 -5.47 11.21
N ILE A 12 5.37 -4.63 11.96
CA ILE A 12 5.93 -3.83 13.07
C ILE A 12 6.49 -4.74 14.16
N ALA A 13 5.75 -5.79 14.54
CA ALA A 13 6.20 -6.74 15.56
C ALA A 13 7.42 -7.57 15.10
N GLU A 14 7.52 -7.86 13.81
CA GLU A 14 8.61 -8.64 13.19
C GLU A 14 9.80 -7.77 12.74
N GLY A 15 9.69 -6.45 12.77
CA GLY A 15 10.74 -5.54 12.30
C GLY A 15 10.98 -5.58 10.79
N ARG A 16 9.97 -5.96 9.99
CA ARG A 16 10.05 -5.99 8.52
C ARG A 16 9.28 -4.82 7.89
N PRO A 17 9.57 -4.44 6.63
CA PRO A 17 8.71 -3.50 5.89
C PRO A 17 7.27 -4.01 5.80
N HIS A 18 6.32 -3.16 6.18
CA HIS A 18 4.88 -3.41 5.95
C HIS A 18 4.49 -3.07 4.52
N ARG A 19 3.58 -3.86 3.92
CA ARG A 19 3.14 -3.64 2.53
C ARG A 19 2.35 -2.35 2.38
N CYS A 20 1.54 -2.01 3.38
CA CYS A 20 0.78 -0.76 3.42
C CYS A 20 1.61 0.36 4.07
N SER A 21 2.74 0.73 3.44
CA SER A 21 3.61 1.79 3.96
C SER A 21 3.05 3.19 3.77
N MET A 22 3.59 4.14 4.55
CA MET A 22 3.27 5.56 4.41
C MET A 22 3.67 6.10 3.04
N GLU A 23 4.85 5.71 2.53
CA GLU A 23 5.35 6.12 1.22
C GLU A 23 4.43 5.62 0.10
N LEU A 24 3.99 4.35 0.16
CA LEU A 24 3.03 3.81 -0.80
C LEU A 24 1.68 4.54 -0.72
N ALA A 25 1.19 4.83 0.49
CA ALA A 25 -0.06 5.55 0.67
C ALA A 25 0.01 6.97 0.10
N LEU A 26 1.12 7.69 0.36
CA LEU A 26 1.38 9.01 -0.18
C LEU A 26 1.44 8.98 -1.72
N HIS A 27 2.17 8.02 -2.28
CA HIS A 27 2.29 7.89 -3.74
C HIS A 27 0.95 7.54 -4.40
N ALA A 28 0.15 6.67 -3.77
CA ALA A 28 -1.19 6.36 -4.26
C ALA A 28 -2.08 7.62 -4.30
N VAL A 29 -2.01 8.50 -3.29
CA VAL A 29 -2.75 9.77 -3.27
C VAL A 29 -2.28 10.72 -4.37
N ASP A 30 -0.96 10.84 -4.59
CA ASP A 30 -0.39 11.63 -5.69
C ASP A 30 -0.91 11.13 -7.05
N VAL A 31 -0.91 9.81 -7.28
CA VAL A 31 -1.48 9.19 -8.49
C VAL A 31 -2.98 9.48 -8.62
N MET A 32 -3.77 9.25 -7.57
CA MET A 32 -5.22 9.49 -7.62
C MET A 32 -5.56 10.95 -7.94
N THR A 33 -4.87 11.89 -7.31
CA THR A 33 -5.08 13.34 -7.55
C THR A 33 -4.55 13.78 -8.91
N GLY A 34 -3.41 13.25 -9.35
CA GLY A 34 -2.83 13.50 -10.67
C GLY A 34 -3.69 13.00 -11.82
N LEU A 35 -4.37 11.86 -11.65
CA LEU A 35 -5.35 11.35 -12.63
C LEU A 35 -6.51 12.33 -12.84
N LEU A 36 -7.08 12.86 -11.75
CA LEU A 36 -8.16 13.85 -11.82
C LEU A 36 -7.69 15.12 -12.54
N ARG A 37 -6.53 15.66 -12.15
CA ARG A 37 -5.93 16.85 -12.77
C ARG A 37 -5.62 16.63 -14.26
N SER A 38 -5.16 15.44 -14.63
CA SER A 38 -4.91 15.08 -16.03
C SER A 38 -6.22 15.08 -16.82
N GLY A 39 -7.29 14.48 -16.27
CA GLY A 39 -8.62 14.48 -16.88
C GLY A 39 -9.22 15.87 -17.05
N GLU A 40 -9.06 16.75 -16.06
CA GLU A 40 -9.55 18.14 -16.11
C GLU A 40 -8.79 19.01 -17.12
N THR A 41 -7.47 18.81 -17.25
CA THR A 41 -6.62 19.68 -18.07
C THR A 41 -6.32 19.14 -19.46
N GLY A 42 -6.59 17.85 -19.71
CA GLY A 42 -6.22 17.15 -20.94
C GLY A 42 -4.70 17.00 -21.14
N LYS A 43 -3.91 17.12 -20.07
CA LYS A 43 -2.43 17.07 -20.12
C LYS A 43 -1.89 15.92 -19.29
N PHE A 44 -0.69 15.45 -19.64
CA PHE A 44 0.06 14.53 -18.77
C PHE A 44 0.52 15.27 -17.51
N VAL A 45 0.37 14.61 -16.36
CA VAL A 45 0.80 15.12 -15.05
C VAL A 45 1.93 14.23 -14.54
N ALA A 46 3.09 14.83 -14.25
CA ALA A 46 4.22 14.13 -13.66
C ALA A 46 4.02 13.97 -12.14
N MET A 47 4.18 12.73 -11.65
CA MET A 47 4.11 12.45 -10.22
C MET A 47 5.28 13.10 -9.49
N GLN A 48 5.02 13.58 -8.27
CA GLN A 48 6.02 14.24 -7.42
C GLN A 48 6.60 13.29 -6.37
N THR A 49 5.98 12.14 -6.21
CA THR A 49 6.32 11.13 -5.21
C THR A 49 6.68 9.81 -5.88
N THR A 50 7.31 8.93 -5.12
CA THR A 50 7.61 7.55 -5.52
C THR A 50 7.53 6.64 -4.30
N CYS A 51 7.50 5.34 -4.52
CA CYS A 51 7.57 4.33 -3.47
C CYS A 51 8.25 3.06 -3.98
N GLU A 52 8.84 2.28 -3.09
CA GLU A 52 9.24 0.93 -3.44
C GLU A 52 8.01 0.07 -3.75
N ARG A 53 8.17 -0.85 -4.71
CA ARG A 53 7.10 -1.81 -5.02
C ARG A 53 6.95 -2.77 -3.84
N PRO A 54 5.79 -2.81 -3.16
CA PRO A 54 5.60 -3.70 -2.03
C PRO A 54 5.62 -5.17 -2.48
N ALA A 55 6.10 -6.05 -1.59
CA ALA A 55 6.06 -7.49 -1.82
C ALA A 55 4.61 -7.97 -1.96
N ALA A 56 4.37 -8.90 -2.89
CA ALA A 56 3.06 -9.52 -3.04
C ALA A 56 2.60 -10.19 -1.73
N LEU A 57 1.29 -10.16 -1.47
CA LEU A 57 0.68 -10.91 -0.38
C LEU A 57 0.28 -12.30 -0.90
N GLY A 58 1.10 -13.31 -0.63
CA GLY A 58 0.85 -14.68 -1.09
C GLY A 58 -0.30 -15.35 -0.34
N VAL A 59 -0.87 -16.41 -0.92
CA VAL A 59 -2.01 -17.16 -0.34
C VAL A 59 -1.71 -17.67 1.07
N LYS A 60 -0.49 -18.17 1.32
CA LYS A 60 -0.08 -18.65 2.65
C LYS A 60 -0.10 -17.52 3.69
N GLN A 61 0.53 -16.40 3.38
CA GLN A 61 0.56 -15.21 4.25
C GLN A 61 -0.85 -14.65 4.49
N ALA A 62 -1.70 -14.62 3.46
CA ALA A 62 -3.08 -14.20 3.61
C ALA A 62 -3.89 -15.11 4.56
N LYS A 63 -3.67 -16.43 4.51
CA LYS A 63 -4.30 -17.39 5.43
C LYS A 63 -3.81 -17.20 6.87
N GLU A 64 -2.52 -16.94 7.07
CA GLU A 64 -1.93 -16.69 8.38
C GLU A 64 -2.54 -15.46 9.07
N LEU A 65 -2.83 -14.39 8.32
CA LEU A 65 -3.51 -13.19 8.85
C LEU A 65 -4.95 -13.45 9.33
N LEU A 66 -5.60 -14.53 8.87
CA LEU A 66 -6.96 -14.91 9.27
C LEU A 66 -6.99 -15.94 10.41
N ALA A 67 -5.84 -16.55 10.75
CA ALA A 67 -5.78 -17.57 11.77
C ALA A 67 -6.05 -16.95 13.15
N LYS A 68 -7.01 -17.51 13.90
CA LYS A 68 -7.18 -17.16 15.32
C LYS A 68 -5.93 -17.64 16.06
N LYS A 69 -5.14 -16.72 16.62
CA LYS A 69 -4.16 -17.10 17.66
C LYS A 69 -4.96 -17.72 18.81
N LYS A 70 -4.57 -18.94 19.19
CA LYS A 70 -5.07 -19.60 20.40
C LYS A 70 -4.58 -18.86 21.63
#